data_AF-A0A1Y1CP27-F1
#
_entry.id   AF-A0A1Y1CP27-F1
#
_cell.length_a   1.000
_cell.length_b   1.000
_cell.length_c   1.000
_cell.angle_alpha   90.00
_cell.angle_beta   90.00
_cell.angle_gamma   90.00
#
_symmetry.space_group_name_H-M   'P 1'
#
loop_
_entity.id
_entity.type
_entity.pdbx_description
1 polymer ?
#
loop_
_entity_poly.entity_id
_entity_poly.type
_entity_poly.pdbx_seq_one_letter_code
_entity_poly.pdbx_strand_id
1 'polypeptide(L)'
;MQLRLKSYLYKNIRLSGYGIVPPTPFTRKDYEARDLESDVIHPQKGAYFSTTTGIVKPIPSDYFITKPSIEEQLHNIDPKSSIWICHSPPYGGKLDVSWEQTHLGSKALTNQISKRQPILSLHGHIHESPMLSGTWIEKIGESYCINPGRNAQQLHAVIIELDEKGILYSLQHTVFGNCKW
;
A
#
# COMPACT_ATOMS: atom_id res chain seq x y z
N MET A 1 -16.65 -10.34 -8.52
CA MET A 1 -15.28 -9.86 -8.23
C MET A 1 -15.34 -9.07 -6.94
N GLN A 2 -14.83 -9.60 -5.82
CA GLN A 2 -14.87 -8.86 -4.55
C GLN A 2 -13.78 -7.78 -4.63
N LEU A 3 -14.18 -6.57 -5.00
CA LEU A 3 -13.33 -5.40 -4.95
C LEU A 3 -12.75 -5.32 -3.54
N ARG A 4 -11.42 -5.46 -3.42
CA ARG A 4 -10.69 -5.39 -2.14
C ARG A 4 -10.52 -3.94 -1.67
N LEU A 5 -11.15 -3.01 -2.39
CA LEU A 5 -11.32 -1.62 -2.05
C LEU A 5 -12.61 -1.46 -1.24
N LYS A 6 -12.50 -0.96 -0.02
CA LYS A 6 -13.64 -0.68 0.85
C LYS A 6 -13.49 0.70 1.46
N SER A 7 -14.60 1.42 1.57
CA SER A 7 -14.64 2.71 2.26
C SER A 7 -15.42 2.63 3.56
N TYR A 8 -14.98 3.40 4.53
CA TYR A 8 -15.57 3.48 5.87
C TYR A 8 -15.67 4.94 6.31
N LEU A 9 -16.76 5.30 6.97
CA LEU A 9 -16.93 6.60 7.61
C LEU A 9 -16.76 6.41 9.12
N TYR A 10 -15.74 7.02 9.70
CA TYR A 10 -15.56 7.09 11.14
C TYR A 10 -15.76 8.53 11.60
N LYS A 11 -16.80 8.79 12.39
CA LYS A 11 -17.26 10.15 12.69
C LYS A 11 -17.45 10.94 11.37
N ASN A 12 -16.64 11.97 11.12
CA ASN A 12 -16.67 12.76 9.89
C ASN A 12 -15.49 12.48 8.94
N ILE A 13 -14.67 11.46 9.23
CA ILE A 13 -13.47 11.11 8.46
C ILE A 13 -13.77 9.89 7.59
N ARG A 14 -13.53 10.02 6.29
CA ARG A 14 -13.70 8.93 5.32
C ARG A 14 -12.37 8.24 5.04
N LEU A 15 -12.35 6.93 5.23
CA LEU A 15 -11.20 6.09 5.00
C LEU A 15 -11.47 5.12 3.84
N SER A 16 -10.43 4.81 3.07
CA SER A 16 -10.48 3.78 2.03
C SER A 16 -9.34 2.79 2.22
N GLY A 17 -9.67 1.51 2.36
CA GLY A 17 -8.72 0.42 2.49
C GLY A 17 -8.53 -0.34 1.17
N TYR A 18 -7.28 -0.63 0.81
CA TYR A 18 -6.92 -1.35 -0.41
C TYR A 18 -5.75 -2.33 -0.16
N GLY A 19 -6.03 -3.63 -0.25
CA GLY A 19 -5.10 -4.68 0.18
C GLY A 19 -4.26 -5.35 -0.91
N ILE A 20 -4.25 -4.83 -2.14
CA ILE A 20 -3.54 -5.45 -3.28
C ILE A 20 -2.16 -4.81 -3.45
N VAL A 21 -1.18 -5.63 -3.85
CA VAL A 21 0.19 -5.21 -4.18
C VAL A 21 0.55 -5.56 -5.62
N PRO A 22 1.54 -4.89 -6.23
CA PRO A 22 2.12 -5.32 -7.50
C PRO A 22 2.69 -6.75 -7.41
N PRO A 23 2.98 -7.41 -8.54
CA PRO A 23 3.41 -8.80 -8.50
C PRO A 23 4.76 -8.97 -7.80
N THR A 24 4.82 -9.91 -6.86
CA THR A 24 6.00 -10.18 -6.02
C THR A 24 6.74 -11.44 -6.49
N PRO A 25 7.95 -11.76 -6.01
CA PRO A 25 8.62 -13.02 -6.35
C PRO A 25 8.03 -14.25 -5.64
N PHE A 26 7.03 -14.09 -4.76
CA PHE A 26 6.46 -15.19 -3.99
C PHE A 26 5.44 -16.01 -4.79
N THR A 27 5.35 -17.31 -4.53
CA THR A 27 4.48 -18.23 -5.30
C THR A 27 2.99 -18.02 -5.06
N ARG A 28 2.58 -17.44 -3.93
CA ARG A 28 1.18 -17.17 -3.61
C ARG A 28 0.70 -15.85 -4.23
N LYS A 29 -0.39 -15.88 -5.01
CA LYS A 29 -0.84 -14.73 -5.83
C LYS A 29 -2.20 -14.12 -5.45
N ASP A 30 -2.77 -14.51 -4.31
CA ASP A 30 -4.13 -14.13 -3.86
C ASP A 30 -4.38 -12.62 -3.73
N TYR A 31 -3.32 -11.83 -3.48
CA TYR A 31 -3.38 -10.39 -3.23
C TYR A 31 -2.53 -9.58 -4.21
N GLU A 32 -2.28 -10.13 -5.39
CA GLU A 32 -1.49 -9.47 -6.44
C GLU A 32 -2.36 -9.12 -7.65
N ALA A 33 -2.06 -7.97 -8.25
CA ALA A 33 -2.60 -7.55 -9.54
C ALA A 33 -1.53 -6.81 -10.33
N ARG A 34 -1.74 -6.66 -11.64
CA ARG A 34 -0.92 -5.76 -12.47
C ARG A 34 -0.95 -4.36 -11.87
N ASP A 35 0.17 -3.63 -11.88
CA ASP A 35 0.21 -2.30 -11.29
C ASP A 35 -0.51 -1.30 -12.21
N LEU A 36 -0.03 -1.19 -13.45
CA LEU A 36 -0.61 -0.36 -14.51
C LEU A 36 -1.50 -1.19 -15.45
N GLU A 37 -2.46 -0.54 -16.09
CA GLU A 37 -3.30 -1.17 -17.12
C GLU A 37 -2.46 -1.70 -18.31
N SER A 38 -1.37 -1.02 -18.64
CA SER A 38 -0.47 -1.41 -19.73
C SER A 38 0.49 -2.55 -19.39
N ASP A 39 0.62 -2.94 -18.12
CA ASP A 39 1.59 -3.95 -17.72
C ASP A 39 1.22 -5.33 -18.29
N VAL A 40 2.21 -6.00 -18.88
CA VAL A 40 2.07 -7.39 -19.35
C VAL A 40 2.86 -8.29 -18.42
N ILE A 41 2.16 -8.97 -17.52
CA ILE A 41 2.79 -9.81 -16.48
C ILE A 41 2.19 -11.21 -16.54
N HIS A 42 3.07 -12.20 -16.51
CA HIS A 42 2.69 -13.61 -16.42
C HIS A 42 3.01 -14.17 -15.04
N PRO A 43 2.19 -15.08 -14.53
CA PRO A 43 2.52 -15.90 -13.37
C PRO A 43 3.88 -16.58 -13.47
N GLN A 44 4.63 -16.52 -12.37
CA GLN A 44 5.81 -17.37 -12.21
C GLN A 44 5.43 -18.86 -12.20
N LYS A 45 6.34 -19.72 -12.67
CA LYS A 45 6.14 -21.17 -12.64
C LYS A 45 5.88 -21.64 -11.20
N GLY A 46 4.82 -22.45 -11.02
CA GLY A 46 4.43 -22.95 -9.70
C GLY A 46 3.63 -21.95 -8.86
N ALA A 47 3.21 -20.81 -9.43
CA ALA A 47 2.32 -19.88 -8.75
C ALA A 47 0.94 -20.50 -8.44
N TYR A 48 0.36 -20.12 -7.31
CA TYR A 48 -0.90 -20.68 -6.82
C TYR A 48 -1.78 -19.67 -6.08
N PHE A 49 -3.06 -20.02 -5.93
CA PHE A 49 -4.00 -19.45 -4.96
C PHE A 49 -4.20 -20.38 -3.79
N SER A 50 -4.55 -19.80 -2.65
CA SER A 50 -5.03 -20.54 -1.47
C SER A 50 -6.47 -20.15 -1.16
N THR A 51 -7.36 -21.13 -1.03
CA THR A 51 -8.72 -20.85 -0.51
C THR A 51 -8.68 -20.60 0.99
N THR A 52 -9.74 -20.01 1.54
CA THR A 52 -9.93 -19.86 2.99
C THR A 52 -9.96 -21.19 3.74
N THR A 53 -10.19 -22.30 3.02
CA THR A 53 -10.15 -23.67 3.55
C THR A 53 -8.79 -24.36 3.38
N GLY A 54 -7.76 -23.64 2.90
CA GLY A 54 -6.40 -24.17 2.75
C GLY A 54 -6.14 -24.95 1.46
N ILE A 55 -7.08 -24.97 0.50
CA ILE A 55 -6.89 -25.65 -0.78
C ILE A 55 -6.00 -24.79 -1.67
N VAL A 56 -4.93 -25.39 -2.18
CA VAL A 56 -4.01 -24.75 -3.13
C VAL A 56 -4.40 -25.08 -4.56
N LYS A 57 -4.48 -24.08 -5.44
CA LYS A 57 -4.79 -24.26 -6.87
C LYS A 57 -3.77 -23.54 -7.74
N PRO A 58 -3.25 -24.18 -8.82
CA PRO A 58 -2.39 -23.49 -9.77
C PRO A 58 -3.14 -22.34 -10.43
N ILE A 59 -2.41 -21.29 -10.80
CA ILE A 59 -3.01 -20.12 -11.44
C ILE A 59 -2.88 -20.22 -12.97
N PRO A 60 -3.93 -19.86 -13.74
CA PRO A 60 -3.85 -19.79 -15.20
C PRO A 60 -2.76 -18.81 -15.68
N SER A 61 -2.14 -19.06 -16.83
CA SER A 61 -1.06 -18.22 -17.39
C SER A 61 -1.49 -16.79 -17.75
N ASP A 62 -2.79 -16.56 -17.93
CA ASP A 62 -3.44 -15.29 -18.25
C ASP A 62 -4.10 -14.62 -17.03
N TYR A 63 -3.87 -15.15 -15.83
CA TYR A 63 -4.51 -14.70 -14.60
C TYR A 63 -4.47 -13.18 -14.37
N PHE A 64 -3.30 -12.58 -14.59
CA PHE A 64 -3.11 -11.14 -14.37
C PHE A 64 -3.77 -10.30 -15.46
N ILE A 65 -3.80 -10.81 -16.70
CA ILE A 65 -4.33 -10.10 -17.87
C ILE A 65 -5.86 -10.07 -17.82
N THR A 66 -6.49 -11.13 -17.34
CA THR A 66 -7.96 -11.26 -17.27
C THR A 66 -8.60 -10.47 -16.11
N LYS A 67 -7.81 -9.72 -15.33
CA LYS A 67 -8.26 -8.97 -14.17
C LYS A 67 -7.89 -7.48 -14.26
N PRO A 68 -8.68 -6.60 -13.61
CA PRO A 68 -8.32 -5.20 -13.49
C PRO A 68 -6.98 -5.00 -12.76
N SER A 69 -6.18 -4.06 -13.24
CA SER A 69 -4.95 -3.60 -12.59
C SER A 69 -5.24 -2.83 -11.30
N ILE A 70 -4.19 -2.49 -10.55
CA ILE A 70 -4.26 -1.58 -9.40
C ILE A 70 -4.73 -0.20 -9.86
N GLU A 71 -4.21 0.30 -10.98
CA GLU A 71 -4.63 1.55 -11.61
C GLU A 71 -6.14 1.59 -11.87
N GLU A 72 -6.67 0.56 -12.53
CA GLU A 72 -8.11 0.44 -12.84
C GLU A 72 -8.95 0.33 -11.55
N GLN A 73 -8.46 -0.40 -10.55
CA GLN A 73 -9.17 -0.58 -9.29
C GLN A 73 -9.21 0.72 -8.46
N LEU A 74 -8.10 1.44 -8.37
CA LEU A 74 -7.99 2.68 -7.60
C LEU A 74 -8.80 3.83 -8.19
N HIS A 75 -9.22 3.77 -9.46
CA HIS A 75 -10.22 4.70 -10.00
C HIS A 75 -11.53 4.72 -9.20
N ASN A 76 -11.85 3.62 -8.51
CA ASN A 76 -13.06 3.46 -7.72
C ASN A 76 -12.88 3.85 -6.23
N ILE A 77 -11.74 4.42 -5.84
CA ILE A 77 -11.54 4.89 -4.47
C ILE A 77 -12.52 6.01 -4.15
N ASP A 78 -13.05 6.05 -2.91
CA ASP A 78 -13.99 7.10 -2.52
C ASP A 78 -13.28 8.45 -2.69
N PRO A 79 -13.74 9.34 -3.59
CA PRO A 79 -13.07 10.60 -3.86
C PRO A 79 -13.10 11.56 -2.66
N LYS A 80 -13.95 11.28 -1.66
CA LYS A 80 -14.00 12.04 -0.40
C LYS A 80 -13.18 11.40 0.71
N SER A 81 -12.52 10.26 0.46
CA SER A 81 -11.65 9.63 1.45
C SER A 81 -10.38 10.45 1.65
N SER A 82 -10.16 10.87 2.88
CA SER A 82 -9.00 11.65 3.32
C SER A 82 -7.88 10.78 3.91
N ILE A 83 -8.15 9.52 4.25
CA ILE A 83 -7.15 8.58 4.77
C ILE A 83 -7.20 7.29 3.95
N TRP A 84 -6.09 6.96 3.31
CA TRP A 84 -5.96 5.74 2.53
C TRP A 84 -5.14 4.71 3.31
N ILE A 85 -5.63 3.48 3.38
CA ILE A 85 -4.95 2.36 4.02
C ILE A 85 -4.61 1.36 2.92
N CYS A 86 -3.43 1.50 2.34
CA CYS A 86 -3.02 0.75 1.15
C CYS A 86 -1.87 -0.17 1.52
N HIS A 87 -1.99 -1.49 1.30
CA HIS A 87 -0.93 -2.41 1.71
C HIS A 87 0.41 -2.10 1.02
N SER A 88 0.39 -1.87 -0.29
CA SER A 88 1.56 -1.42 -1.05
C SER A 88 1.95 0.02 -0.67
N PRO A 89 3.24 0.34 -0.51
CA PRO A 89 3.72 1.72 -0.50
C PRO A 89 3.69 2.34 -1.90
N PRO A 90 3.75 3.69 -2.01
CA PRO A 90 3.97 4.37 -3.28
C PRO A 90 5.34 3.99 -3.86
N TYR A 91 5.42 3.87 -5.18
CA TYR A 91 6.66 3.56 -5.90
C TYR A 91 7.62 4.75 -5.95
N GLY A 92 8.92 4.45 -5.81
CA GLY A 92 10.02 5.36 -6.17
C GLY A 92 10.46 6.31 -5.06
N GLY A 93 9.97 6.08 -3.85
CA GLY A 93 10.22 6.90 -2.67
C GLY A 93 11.14 6.21 -1.67
N LYS A 94 11.10 6.67 -0.42
CA LYS A 94 11.88 6.09 0.68
C LYS A 94 11.12 5.00 1.44
N LEU A 95 9.86 4.74 1.07
CA LEU A 95 8.96 3.83 1.77
C LEU A 95 8.80 2.46 1.09
N ASP A 96 9.46 2.25 -0.06
CA ASP A 96 9.33 1.05 -0.88
C ASP A 96 10.65 0.41 -1.29
N VAL A 97 11.74 0.70 -0.57
CA VAL A 97 13.09 0.19 -0.83
C VAL A 97 13.29 -1.19 -0.18
N SER A 98 13.62 -2.20 -0.99
CA SER A 98 13.95 -3.54 -0.53
C SER A 98 15.42 -3.69 -0.14
N TRP A 99 15.79 -4.83 0.44
CA TRP A 99 17.18 -5.19 0.74
C TRP A 99 18.10 -5.17 -0.49
N GLU A 100 17.55 -5.48 -1.66
CA GLU A 100 18.23 -5.46 -2.95
C GLU A 100 18.39 -4.04 -3.52
N GLN A 101 18.01 -3.00 -2.76
CA GLN A 101 18.04 -1.60 -3.18
C GLN A 101 17.17 -1.33 -4.41
N THR A 102 16.04 -2.03 -4.51
CA THR A 102 15.06 -1.86 -5.57
C THR A 102 13.73 -1.33 -5.02
N HIS A 103 13.00 -0.60 -5.85
CA HIS A 103 11.67 -0.09 -5.54
C HIS A 103 10.61 -1.14 -5.85
N LEU A 104 9.84 -1.51 -4.83
CA LEU A 104 8.79 -2.53 -4.90
C LEU A 104 7.38 -1.96 -4.66
N GLY A 105 7.23 -0.63 -4.65
CA GLY A 105 5.95 0.06 -4.48
C GLY A 105 5.08 0.03 -5.74
N SER A 106 3.92 0.68 -5.64
CA SER A 106 2.95 0.79 -6.75
C SER A 106 3.00 2.18 -7.39
N LYS A 107 3.27 2.23 -8.70
CA LYS A 107 3.23 3.45 -9.53
C LYS A 107 1.80 3.95 -9.67
N ALA A 108 0.84 3.04 -9.82
CA ALA A 108 -0.58 3.39 -9.85
C ALA A 108 -0.99 4.12 -8.57
N LEU A 109 -0.54 3.64 -7.40
CA LEU A 109 -0.79 4.29 -6.13
C LEU A 109 -0.11 5.65 -6.02
N THR A 110 1.17 5.77 -6.40
CA THR A 110 1.88 7.08 -6.45
C THR A 110 1.09 8.10 -7.28
N ASN A 111 0.63 7.69 -8.47
CA ASN A 111 -0.14 8.55 -9.36
C ASN A 111 -1.48 8.97 -8.74
N GLN A 112 -2.18 8.05 -8.08
CA GLN A 112 -3.47 8.35 -7.46
C GLN A 112 -3.34 9.23 -6.22
N ILE A 113 -2.32 9.02 -5.38
CA ILE A 113 -2.02 9.89 -4.24
C ILE A 113 -1.68 11.30 -4.75
N SER A 114 -0.83 11.42 -5.77
CA SER A 114 -0.46 12.71 -6.38
C SER A 114 -1.69 13.47 -6.90
N LYS A 115 -2.66 12.77 -7.50
CA LYS A 115 -3.87 13.38 -8.07
C LYS A 115 -4.94 13.73 -7.02
N ARG A 116 -5.14 12.86 -6.04
CA ARG A 116 -6.26 12.94 -5.08
C ARG A 116 -5.90 13.62 -3.77
N GLN A 117 -4.61 13.64 -3.43
CA GLN A 117 -4.05 14.30 -2.27
C GLN A 117 -4.79 13.95 -0.96
N PRO A 118 -4.93 12.66 -0.58
CA PRO A 118 -5.42 12.32 0.75
C PRO A 118 -4.52 12.92 1.82
N ILE A 119 -5.04 13.22 3.01
CA ILE A 119 -4.24 13.73 4.12
C ILE A 119 -3.17 12.71 4.52
N LEU A 120 -3.57 11.43 4.57
CA LEU A 120 -2.70 10.31 4.92
C LEU A 120 -2.82 9.17 3.92
N SER A 121 -1.70 8.56 3.58
CA SER A 121 -1.62 7.24 2.95
C SER A 121 -0.76 6.32 3.81
N LEU A 122 -1.34 5.22 4.28
CA LEU A 122 -0.78 4.34 5.30
C LEU A 122 -0.44 2.98 4.69
N HIS A 123 0.80 2.53 4.87
CA HIS A 123 1.39 1.43 4.11
C HIS A 123 2.07 0.36 4.96
N GLY A 124 2.33 -0.78 4.32
CA GLY A 124 3.20 -1.84 4.81
C GLY A 124 3.96 -2.47 3.66
N HIS A 125 3.87 -3.79 3.53
CA HIS A 125 4.46 -4.62 2.46
C HIS A 125 6.00 -4.66 2.45
N ILE A 126 6.68 -3.52 2.36
CA ILE A 126 8.15 -3.41 2.31
C ILE A 126 8.64 -2.93 3.68
N HIS A 127 8.67 -3.84 4.63
CA HIS A 127 8.81 -3.49 6.05
C HIS A 127 10.26 -3.10 6.44
N GLU A 128 11.23 -3.47 5.61
CA GLU A 128 12.63 -3.09 5.73
C GLU A 128 12.90 -1.63 5.33
N SER A 129 12.02 -1.04 4.51
CA SER A 129 12.27 0.26 3.87
C SER A 129 12.61 1.36 4.87
N PRO A 130 11.89 1.55 6.00
CA PRO A 130 12.22 2.63 6.92
C PRO A 130 13.58 2.52 7.60
N MET A 131 14.05 1.29 7.83
CA MET A 131 15.37 1.05 8.38
C MET A 131 16.46 1.30 7.33
N LEU A 132 16.22 0.92 6.07
CA LEU A 132 17.17 1.10 4.97
C LEU A 132 17.28 2.55 4.50
N SER A 133 16.14 3.25 4.39
CA SER A 133 16.08 4.63 3.90
C SER A 133 16.29 5.68 4.99
N GLY A 134 16.21 5.26 6.26
CA GLY A 134 16.29 6.14 7.43
C GLY A 134 15.04 6.99 7.68
N THR A 135 13.93 6.74 6.96
CA THR A 135 12.66 7.42 7.21
C THR A 135 11.46 6.50 7.06
N TRP A 136 10.48 6.68 7.94
CA TRP A 136 9.19 5.99 7.95
C TRP A 136 8.07 6.83 7.32
N ILE A 137 8.39 8.04 6.88
CA ILE A 137 7.46 9.02 6.33
C ILE A 137 8.06 9.79 5.16
N GLU A 138 7.22 10.10 4.18
CA GLU A 138 7.52 11.01 3.08
C GLU A 138 6.27 11.78 2.64
N LYS A 139 6.44 12.81 1.79
CA LYS A 139 5.35 13.56 1.20
C LYS A 139 5.25 13.31 -0.31
N ILE A 140 4.03 13.16 -0.80
CA ILE A 140 3.68 13.24 -2.22
C ILE A 140 2.70 14.41 -2.38
N GLY A 141 3.22 15.57 -2.79
CA GLY A 141 2.50 16.82 -2.64
C GLY A 141 2.25 17.13 -1.16
N GLU A 142 0.99 17.29 -0.77
CA GLU A 142 0.57 17.52 0.62
C GLU A 142 0.24 16.24 1.40
N SER A 143 0.18 15.09 0.71
CA SER A 143 -0.13 13.81 1.33
C SER A 143 1.04 13.25 2.11
N TYR A 144 0.84 12.99 3.40
CA TYR A 144 1.79 12.23 4.21
C TYR A 144 1.64 10.74 3.91
N CYS A 145 2.68 10.15 3.34
CA CYS A 145 2.79 8.70 3.11
C CYS A 145 3.61 8.10 4.24
N ILE A 146 3.13 7.02 4.84
CA ILE A 146 3.71 6.45 6.07
C ILE A 146 3.86 4.94 5.91
N ASN A 147 5.05 4.43 6.20
CA ASN A 147 5.33 3.01 6.38
C ASN A 147 6.07 2.85 7.73
N PRO A 148 5.45 2.25 8.76
CA PRO A 148 6.11 2.05 10.06
C PRO A 148 7.34 1.15 9.96
N GLY A 149 7.36 0.25 8.98
CA GLY A 149 8.40 -0.76 8.86
C GLY A 149 8.29 -1.82 9.96
N ARG A 150 9.38 -2.56 10.15
CA ARG A 150 9.46 -3.65 11.12
C ARG A 150 10.88 -3.80 11.64
N ASN A 151 10.97 -4.17 12.90
CA ASN A 151 12.16 -4.74 13.51
C ASN A 151 11.76 -5.94 14.40
N ALA A 152 12.66 -6.91 14.62
CA ALA A 152 12.36 -8.09 15.42
C ALA A 152 12.45 -7.83 16.93
N GLN A 153 13.25 -6.85 17.34
CA GLN A 153 13.53 -6.52 18.73
C GLN A 153 12.57 -5.45 19.31
N GLN A 154 12.01 -4.57 18.45
CA GLN A 154 11.16 -3.46 18.89
C GLN A 154 9.91 -3.34 18.02
N LEU A 155 8.79 -2.95 18.63
CA LEU A 155 7.56 -2.67 17.92
C LEU A 155 7.72 -1.39 17.11
N HIS A 156 7.60 -1.50 15.80
CA HIS A 156 7.45 -0.37 14.88
C HIS A 156 5.97 -0.06 14.71
N ALA A 157 5.56 1.11 15.18
CA ALA A 157 4.21 1.61 15.04
C ALA A 157 4.24 3.14 14.93
N VAL A 158 3.19 3.70 14.34
CA VAL A 158 2.99 5.15 14.25
C VAL A 158 1.70 5.51 14.96
N ILE A 159 1.81 6.46 15.88
CA ILE A 159 0.69 7.13 16.55
C ILE A 159 0.37 8.37 15.73
N ILE A 160 -0.90 8.50 15.36
CA ILE A 160 -1.42 9.57 14.52
C ILE A 160 -2.51 10.29 15.32
N GLU A 161 -2.32 11.58 15.55
CA GLU A 161 -3.33 12.43 16.20
C GLU A 161 -3.96 13.36 15.16
N LEU A 162 -5.28 13.28 15.04
CA LEU A 162 -6.07 14.13 14.16
C LEU A 162 -7.39 14.53 14.83
N ASP A 163 -7.92 15.70 14.47
CA ASP A 163 -9.24 16.13 14.91
C ASP A 163 -10.38 15.50 14.08
N GLU A 164 -11.63 15.77 14.47
CA GLU A 164 -12.81 15.25 13.78
C GLU A 164 -13.00 15.81 12.36
N LYS A 165 -12.28 16.87 11.98
CA LYS A 165 -12.27 17.45 10.64
C LYS A 165 -11.12 16.89 9.79
N GLY A 166 -10.28 16.01 10.34
CA GLY A 166 -9.11 15.44 9.68
C GLY A 166 -7.87 16.32 9.75
N ILE A 167 -7.84 17.36 10.58
CA ILE A 167 -6.64 18.17 10.80
C ILE A 167 -5.62 17.33 11.55
N LEU A 168 -4.45 17.14 10.95
CA LEU A 168 -3.34 16.37 11.52
C LEU A 168 -2.55 17.23 12.53
N TYR A 169 -2.42 16.74 13.76
CA TYR A 169 -1.67 17.41 14.83
C TYR A 169 -0.29 16.83 15.06
N SER A 170 -0.17 15.50 15.03
CA SER A 170 1.10 14.84 15.31
C SER A 170 1.20 13.49 14.60
N LEU A 171 2.44 13.15 14.26
CA LEU A 171 2.85 11.86 13.74
C LEU A 171 4.08 11.43 14.52
N GLN A 172 3.96 10.35 15.29
CA GLN A 172 5.02 9.84 16.13
C GLN A 172 5.29 8.37 15.84
N HIS A 173 6.52 8.04 15.50
CA HIS A 173 6.97 6.67 15.38
C HIS A 173 7.59 6.19 16.69
N THR A 174 7.27 4.97 17.11
CA THR A 174 7.75 4.37 18.38
C THR A 174 9.27 4.29 18.50
N VAL A 175 9.96 4.01 17.39
CA VAL A 175 11.44 3.95 17.31
C VAL A 175 12.08 5.26 16.83
N PHE A 176 11.65 5.81 15.69
CA PHE A 176 12.27 7.01 15.09
C PHE A 176 11.82 8.35 15.71
N GLY A 177 10.86 8.34 16.63
CA GLY A 177 10.35 9.54 17.28
C GLY A 177 9.40 10.37 16.42
N ASN A 178 9.27 11.65 16.74
CA ASN A 178 8.31 12.56 16.11
C ASN A 178 8.74 12.93 14.68
N CYS A 179 7.75 13.06 13.80
CA CYS A 179 7.95 13.73 12.51
C CYS A 179 8.43 15.16 12.76
N LYS A 180 9.51 15.56 12.09
CA LYS A 180 9.98 16.94 12.06
C LYS A 180 9.34 17.58 10.82
N TRP A 181 8.49 18.58 11.05
CA TRP A 181 7.76 19.30 10.00
C TRP A 181 8.71 20.02 9.04
#